data_AF-A0A942TPX4-F1
#
_entry.id   AF-A0A942TPX4-F1
#
_cell.length_a   1.000
_cell.length_b   1.000
_cell.length_c   1.000
_cell.angle_alpha   90.00
_cell.angle_beta   90.00
_cell.angle_gamma   90.00
#
_symmetry.space_group_name_H-M   'P 1'
#
loop_
_entity.id
_entity.type
_entity.pdbx_description
1 polymer ?
#
loop_
_entity_poly.entity_id
_entity_poly.type
_entity_poly.pdbx_seq_one_letter_code
_entity_poly.pdbx_strand_id
1 'polypeptide(L)'
;MIPRLLLLARRHLQLLCPDRLAEIYQILIHTHTRLNAIMEIFNLTEDEVKLFIERRLIQIANENREYFTTAMTWNTYVNKYRYPASNTYNHHFGPWEDAKFHIFGKDAPPTQTNIKVKAQYTLEELKEIAKEWNAHAEKNSFPWAGTFASYFGTWQKSKIFIFGQDSIKPRNKYTKESLKEIAIKHRFYFTTVKEWDIYVGKMNCLILTHLFYIMRAGTKQKNMFYKLKDSFD
;
A
#
# COMPACT_ATOMS: atom_id res chain seq x y z
N MET A 1 27.10 -13.19 -45.21
CA MET A 1 25.68 -12.92 -45.50
C MET A 1 24.96 -12.13 -44.39
N ILE A 2 25.46 -12.16 -43.14
CA ILE A 2 24.97 -11.41 -41.97
C ILE A 2 24.94 -9.87 -42.12
N PRO A 3 25.89 -9.18 -42.83
CA PRO A 3 25.94 -7.72 -42.84
C PRO A 3 24.73 -7.03 -43.49
N ARG A 4 24.11 -7.65 -44.51
CA ARG A 4 22.93 -7.07 -45.19
C ARG A 4 21.66 -7.13 -44.34
N LEU A 5 21.49 -8.19 -43.55
CA LEU A 5 20.36 -8.35 -42.63
C LEU A 5 20.46 -7.36 -41.45
N LEU A 6 21.66 -7.16 -40.91
CA LEU A 6 21.91 -6.16 -39.87
C LEU A 6 21.66 -4.73 -40.36
N LEU A 7 22.06 -4.40 -41.60
CA LEU A 7 21.82 -3.08 -42.18
C LEU A 7 20.32 -2.80 -42.40
N LEU A 8 19.57 -3.80 -42.86
CA LEU A 8 18.12 -3.71 -43.05
C LEU A 8 17.38 -3.60 -41.72
N ALA A 9 17.80 -4.35 -40.70
CA ALA A 9 17.26 -4.24 -39.34
C ALA A 9 17.50 -2.84 -38.76
N ARG A 10 18.71 -2.29 -38.90
CA ARG A 10 19.06 -0.93 -38.42
C ARG A 10 18.18 0.15 -39.07
N ARG A 11 17.96 0.06 -40.39
CA ARG A 11 17.13 1.02 -41.14
C ARG A 11 15.65 0.91 -40.78
N HIS A 12 15.16 -0.31 -40.52
CA HIS A 12 13.79 -0.50 -40.03
C HIS A 12 13.63 -0.03 -38.58
N LEU A 13 14.60 -0.27 -37.70
CA LEU A 13 14.58 0.14 -36.29
C LEU A 13 14.61 1.68 -36.12
N GLN A 14 15.32 2.41 -36.99
CA GLN A 14 15.26 3.88 -37.03
C GLN A 14 13.89 4.43 -37.41
N LEU A 15 13.04 3.62 -38.05
CA LEU A 15 11.67 3.98 -38.43
C LEU A 15 10.64 3.46 -37.42
N LEU A 16 11.04 2.69 -36.41
CA LEU A 16 10.11 2.20 -35.39
C LEU A 16 9.81 3.34 -34.41
N CYS A 17 8.51 3.58 -34.21
CA CYS A 17 8.00 4.45 -33.17
C CYS A 17 8.54 4.00 -31.79
N PRO A 18 8.74 4.95 -30.84
CA PRO A 18 9.20 4.67 -29.48
C PRO A 18 8.49 3.50 -28.78
N ASP A 19 7.21 3.27 -29.07
CA ASP A 19 6.40 2.22 -28.48
C ASP A 19 6.83 0.81 -28.90
N ARG A 20 7.30 0.63 -30.14
CA ARG A 20 7.80 -0.68 -30.62
C ARG A 20 9.20 -1.00 -30.07
N LEU A 21 10.00 0.03 -29.78
CA LEU A 21 11.25 -0.16 -29.03
C LEU A 21 10.98 -0.66 -27.62
N ALA A 22 9.89 -0.22 -26.97
CA ALA A 22 9.50 -0.69 -25.64
C ALA A 22 9.05 -2.17 -25.63
N GLU A 23 8.35 -2.65 -26.65
CA GLU A 23 8.01 -4.08 -26.81
C GLU A 23 9.26 -4.95 -26.99
N ILE A 24 10.17 -4.51 -27.86
CA ILE A 24 11.47 -5.18 -28.08
C ILE A 24 12.24 -5.22 -26.74
N TYR A 25 12.18 -4.15 -25.95
CA TYR A 25 12.82 -4.05 -24.65
C TYR A 25 12.27 -5.04 -23.60
N GLN A 26 10.94 -5.23 -23.55
CA GLN A 26 10.32 -6.23 -22.66
C GLN A 26 10.80 -7.66 -22.97
N ILE A 27 11.03 -7.95 -24.24
CA ILE A 27 11.58 -9.21 -24.70
C ILE A 27 13.09 -9.33 -24.38
N LEU A 28 13.80 -8.20 -24.28
CA LEU A 28 15.26 -8.15 -24.09
C LEU A 28 15.70 -8.23 -22.62
N ILE A 29 14.97 -7.63 -21.67
CA ILE A 29 15.29 -7.66 -20.23
C ILE A 29 15.36 -9.09 -19.69
N HIS A 30 14.60 -10.03 -20.27
CA HIS A 30 14.55 -11.41 -19.80
C HIS A 30 15.71 -12.29 -20.30
N THR A 31 16.57 -11.80 -21.19
CA THR A 31 17.68 -12.60 -21.76
C THR A 31 18.97 -11.82 -21.79
N HIS A 32 19.85 -12.05 -20.80
CA HIS A 32 21.18 -11.43 -20.69
C HIS A 32 22.05 -11.64 -21.96
N THR A 33 21.80 -12.74 -22.69
CA THR A 33 22.42 -13.08 -23.98
C THR A 33 22.18 -12.07 -25.11
N ARG A 34 21.28 -11.08 -24.95
CA ARG A 34 20.93 -10.15 -26.03
C ARG A 34 21.51 -8.75 -25.91
N LEU A 35 22.23 -8.40 -24.84
CA LEU A 35 22.89 -7.09 -24.73
C LEU A 35 23.98 -6.90 -25.80
N ASN A 36 24.81 -7.92 -26.01
CA ASN A 36 25.85 -7.90 -27.05
C ASN A 36 25.27 -7.70 -28.46
N ALA A 37 24.11 -8.32 -28.73
CA ALA A 37 23.42 -8.15 -30.01
C ALA A 37 22.91 -6.72 -30.21
N ILE A 38 22.43 -6.04 -29.16
CA ILE A 38 22.02 -4.63 -29.23
C ILE A 38 23.24 -3.75 -29.49
N MET A 39 24.32 -3.94 -28.74
CA MET A 39 25.57 -3.19 -28.94
C MET A 39 26.05 -3.31 -30.39
N GLU A 40 26.02 -4.51 -30.96
CA GLU A 40 26.42 -4.77 -32.35
C GLU A 40 25.44 -4.15 -33.37
N ILE A 41 24.13 -4.29 -33.18
CA ILE A 41 23.11 -3.76 -34.11
C ILE A 41 23.12 -2.24 -34.15
N PHE A 42 23.26 -1.59 -33.00
CA PHE A 42 23.17 -0.14 -32.88
C PHE A 42 24.53 0.55 -32.86
N ASN A 43 25.63 -0.23 -32.85
CA ASN A 43 27.00 0.26 -32.70
C ASN A 43 27.13 1.19 -31.48
N LEU A 44 26.51 0.77 -30.37
CA LEU A 44 26.55 1.48 -29.09
C LEU A 44 27.70 0.95 -28.26
N THR A 45 28.36 1.87 -27.57
CA THR A 45 29.28 1.55 -26.48
C THR A 45 28.52 0.97 -25.29
N GLU A 46 29.23 0.26 -24.42
CA GLU A 46 28.66 -0.30 -23.18
C GLU A 46 28.06 0.80 -22.29
N ASP A 47 28.72 1.96 -22.20
CA ASP A 47 28.25 3.12 -21.43
C ASP A 47 26.95 3.70 -22.00
N GLU A 48 26.82 3.80 -23.32
CA GLU A 48 25.58 4.28 -23.96
C GLU A 48 24.41 3.32 -23.72
N VAL A 49 24.66 2.00 -23.79
CA VAL A 49 23.64 0.99 -23.47
C VAL A 49 23.23 1.10 -22.01
N LYS A 50 24.19 1.24 -21.10
CA LYS A 50 23.93 1.42 -19.67
C LYS A 50 23.06 2.67 -19.41
N LEU A 51 23.45 3.82 -19.97
CA LEU A 51 22.69 5.07 -19.88
C LEU A 51 21.26 4.92 -20.43
N PHE A 52 21.11 4.22 -21.55
CA PHE A 52 19.80 3.94 -22.13
C PHE A 52 18.93 3.09 -21.18
N ILE A 53 19.50 2.04 -20.60
CA ILE A 53 18.80 1.17 -19.65
C ILE A 53 18.34 1.96 -18.42
N GLU A 54 19.25 2.74 -17.84
CA GLU A 54 18.97 3.56 -16.66
C GLU A 54 17.84 4.56 -16.91
N ARG A 55 17.86 5.27 -18.06
CA ARG A 55 16.77 6.18 -18.45
C ARG A 55 15.42 5.46 -18.54
N ARG A 56 15.40 4.26 -19.09
CA ARG A 56 14.15 3.48 -19.21
C ARG A 56 13.63 3.03 -17.84
N LEU A 57 14.51 2.61 -16.94
CA LEU A 57 14.13 2.27 -15.57
C LEU A 57 13.57 3.49 -14.82
N ILE A 58 14.21 4.66 -14.97
CA ILE A 58 13.72 5.93 -14.39
C ILE A 58 12.32 6.26 -14.92
N GLN A 59 12.08 6.10 -16.22
CA GLN A 59 10.77 6.33 -16.82
C GLN A 59 9.70 5.42 -16.23
N ILE A 60 9.95 4.10 -16.19
CA ILE A 60 8.99 3.11 -15.65
C ILE A 60 8.67 3.41 -14.18
N ALA A 61 9.69 3.74 -13.38
CA ALA A 61 9.50 4.08 -11.98
C ALA A 61 8.66 5.36 -11.80
N ASN A 62 8.86 6.38 -12.65
CA ASN A 62 8.06 7.62 -12.62
C ASN A 62 6.61 7.40 -13.02
N GLU A 63 6.36 6.63 -14.09
CA GLU A 63 5.00 6.27 -14.53
C GLU A 63 4.21 5.49 -13.47
N ASN A 64 4.91 4.80 -12.56
CA ASN A 64 4.32 3.89 -11.57
C ASN A 64 4.71 4.27 -10.12
N ARG A 65 4.91 5.57 -9.89
CA ARG A 65 5.47 6.11 -8.64
C ARG A 65 4.72 5.66 -7.38
N GLU A 66 3.39 5.51 -7.46
CA GLU A 66 2.56 5.10 -6.32
C GLU A 66 2.88 3.69 -5.78
N TYR A 67 3.39 2.80 -6.63
CA TYR A 67 3.78 1.43 -6.25
C TYR A 67 5.27 1.32 -5.89
N PHE A 68 6.09 2.32 -6.24
CA PHE A 68 7.54 2.33 -6.03
C PHE A 68 7.91 2.70 -4.57
N THR A 69 7.29 2.03 -3.59
CA THR A 69 7.46 2.34 -2.16
C THR A 69 8.50 1.43 -1.51
N THR A 70 8.16 0.14 -1.37
CA THR A 70 9.05 -0.92 -0.87
C THR A 70 9.38 -1.89 -2.00
N ALA A 71 10.54 -2.55 -1.93
CA ALA A 71 10.94 -3.56 -2.91
C ALA A 71 9.89 -4.69 -3.04
N MET A 72 9.24 -5.07 -1.93
CA MET A 72 8.19 -6.09 -1.93
C MET A 72 6.91 -5.61 -2.62
N THR A 73 6.45 -4.39 -2.32
CA THR A 73 5.29 -3.78 -2.98
C THR A 73 5.53 -3.65 -4.48
N TRP A 74 6.72 -3.19 -4.87
CA TRP A 74 7.13 -3.10 -6.26
C TRP A 74 7.15 -4.47 -6.93
N ASN A 75 7.81 -5.48 -6.34
CA ASN A 75 7.86 -6.83 -6.90
C ASN A 75 6.47 -7.45 -7.09
N THR A 76 5.55 -7.19 -6.16
CA THR A 76 4.15 -7.64 -6.29
C THR A 76 3.45 -6.97 -7.48
N TYR A 77 3.65 -5.67 -7.64
CA TYR A 77 3.11 -4.90 -8.76
C TYR A 77 3.67 -5.37 -10.10
N VAL A 78 5.00 -5.44 -10.23
CA VAL A 78 5.66 -5.75 -11.51
C VAL A 78 5.47 -7.18 -11.97
N ASN A 79 5.24 -8.14 -11.07
CA ASN A 79 4.90 -9.51 -11.45
C ASN A 79 3.60 -9.58 -12.27
N LYS A 80 2.65 -8.67 -12.01
CA LYS A 80 1.39 -8.59 -12.76
C LYS A 80 1.56 -7.99 -14.16
N TYR A 81 2.41 -6.98 -14.29
CA TYR A 81 2.58 -6.20 -15.53
C TYR A 81 3.88 -6.49 -16.29
N ARG A 82 4.67 -7.46 -15.82
CA ARG A 82 5.98 -7.85 -16.36
C ARG A 82 6.95 -6.68 -16.46
N TYR A 83 7.04 -5.86 -15.43
CA TYR A 83 8.06 -4.81 -15.34
C TYR A 83 9.35 -5.35 -14.68
N PRO A 84 10.47 -4.61 -14.77
CA PRO A 84 11.70 -5.00 -14.09
C PRO A 84 11.52 -5.12 -12.58
N ALA A 85 11.99 -6.24 -12.03
CA ALA A 85 11.97 -6.50 -10.59
C ALA A 85 12.91 -5.56 -9.84
N SER A 86 12.75 -5.48 -8.51
CA SER A 86 13.57 -4.63 -7.65
C SER A 86 15.08 -4.93 -7.77
N ASN A 87 15.44 -6.19 -8.00
CA ASN A 87 16.85 -6.59 -8.20
C ASN A 87 17.47 -5.93 -9.44
N THR A 88 16.69 -5.68 -10.50
CA THR A 88 17.18 -4.96 -11.67
C THR A 88 17.54 -3.52 -11.29
N TYR A 89 16.67 -2.83 -10.55
CA TYR A 89 16.99 -1.49 -10.03
C TYR A 89 18.21 -1.53 -9.11
N ASN A 90 18.33 -2.57 -8.27
CA ASN A 90 19.46 -2.69 -7.36
C ASN A 90 20.80 -2.82 -8.08
N HIS A 91 20.80 -3.52 -9.22
CA HIS A 91 22.01 -3.70 -10.04
C HIS A 91 22.48 -2.40 -10.70
N HIS A 92 21.55 -1.54 -11.12
CA HIS A 92 21.87 -0.29 -11.82
C HIS A 92 22.13 0.88 -10.87
N PHE A 93 21.37 0.99 -9.78
CA PHE A 93 21.38 2.17 -8.92
C PHE A 93 21.85 1.92 -7.48
N GLY A 94 22.25 0.68 -7.15
CA GLY A 94 22.63 0.30 -5.78
C GLY A 94 21.42 -0.10 -4.92
N PRO A 95 21.57 -0.19 -3.58
CA PRO A 95 20.48 -0.55 -2.67
C PRO A 95 19.15 0.16 -2.98
N TRP A 96 18.01 -0.49 -2.70
CA TRP A 96 16.67 0.02 -3.05
C TRP A 96 16.39 1.48 -2.60
N GLU A 97 16.94 1.89 -1.46
CA GLU A 97 16.84 3.27 -0.97
C GLU A 97 17.64 4.25 -1.84
N ASP A 98 18.84 3.86 -2.27
CA ASP A 98 19.69 4.64 -3.18
C ASP A 98 19.03 4.72 -4.56
N ALA A 99 18.43 3.63 -5.04
CA ALA A 99 17.67 3.61 -6.29
C ALA A 99 16.49 4.61 -6.25
N LYS A 100 15.71 4.63 -5.15
CA LYS A 100 14.63 5.63 -4.98
C LYS A 100 15.16 7.05 -4.96
N PHE A 101 16.23 7.29 -4.21
CA PHE A 101 16.83 8.62 -4.14
C PHE A 101 17.40 9.05 -5.49
N HIS A 102 18.02 8.14 -6.25
CA HIS A 102 18.54 8.42 -7.58
C HIS A 102 17.42 8.79 -8.58
N ILE A 103 16.29 8.07 -8.52
CA ILE A 103 15.17 8.26 -9.46
C ILE A 103 14.34 9.51 -9.12
N PHE A 104 14.08 9.76 -7.83
CA PHE A 104 13.11 10.76 -7.38
C PHE A 104 13.73 11.91 -6.57
N GLY A 105 15.00 11.82 -6.21
CA GLY A 105 15.67 12.83 -5.37
C GLY A 105 15.02 13.00 -4.00
N LYS A 106 14.82 14.26 -3.61
CA LYS A 106 14.16 14.63 -2.35
C LYS A 106 12.67 14.27 -2.32
N ASP A 107 12.08 14.07 -3.49
CA ASP A 107 10.68 13.67 -3.64
C ASP A 107 10.51 12.14 -3.65
N ALA A 108 11.54 11.40 -3.22
CA ALA A 108 11.44 9.95 -3.08
C ALA A 108 10.21 9.56 -2.25
N PRO A 109 9.36 8.64 -2.76
CA PRO A 109 8.23 8.16 -1.99
C PRO A 109 8.76 7.60 -0.67
N PRO A 110 8.20 8.03 0.47
CA PRO A 110 8.71 7.61 1.75
C PRO A 110 8.68 6.10 1.79
N THR A 111 9.75 5.48 2.26
CA THR A 111 9.70 4.08 2.63
C THR A 111 8.53 3.99 3.59
N GLN A 112 7.49 3.25 3.19
CA GLN A 112 6.55 2.71 4.15
C GLN A 112 7.37 1.68 4.94
N THR A 113 8.27 2.19 5.79
CA THR A 113 8.81 1.46 6.92
C THR A 113 7.57 0.92 7.55
N ASN A 114 7.43 -0.42 7.50
CA ASN A 114 6.30 -1.16 8.05
C ASN A 114 5.75 -0.29 9.16
N ILE A 115 4.61 0.38 8.90
CA ILE A 115 3.90 1.07 9.96
C ILE A 115 3.88 -0.05 10.98
N LYS A 116 4.66 0.06 12.06
CA LYS A 116 4.60 -0.91 13.13
C LYS A 116 3.17 -0.70 13.53
N VAL A 117 2.28 -1.54 13.01
CA VAL A 117 0.89 -1.53 13.35
C VAL A 117 1.03 -1.92 14.79
N LYS A 118 1.11 -0.91 15.67
CA LYS A 118 1.09 -1.08 17.12
C LYS A 118 -0.07 -2.03 17.28
N ALA A 119 0.23 -3.26 17.73
CA ALA A 119 -0.75 -4.32 17.78
C ALA A 119 -2.01 -3.69 18.38
N GLN A 120 -3.06 -3.60 17.57
CA GLN A 120 -4.26 -2.83 17.92
C GLN A 120 -4.91 -3.40 19.18
N TYR A 121 -4.53 -4.63 19.50
CA TYR A 121 -4.86 -5.35 20.69
C TYR A 121 -3.64 -5.48 21.58
N THR A 122 -3.81 -5.19 22.86
CA THR A 122 -2.86 -5.62 23.89
C THR A 122 -2.79 -7.15 23.92
N LEU A 123 -1.76 -7.69 24.57
CA LEU A 123 -1.62 -9.14 24.73
C LEU A 123 -2.83 -9.73 25.46
N GLU A 124 -3.41 -8.95 26.38
CA GLU A 124 -4.57 -9.27 27.19
C GLU A 124 -5.84 -9.34 26.34
N GLU A 125 -6.03 -8.37 25.44
CA GLU A 125 -7.17 -8.37 24.51
C GLU A 125 -7.10 -9.55 23.54
N LEU A 126 -5.90 -9.94 23.08
CA LEU A 126 -5.73 -11.13 22.25
C LEU A 126 -6.05 -12.43 23.02
N LYS A 127 -5.77 -12.48 24.33
CA LYS A 127 -6.13 -13.62 25.18
C LYS A 127 -7.64 -13.73 25.35
N GLU A 128 -8.36 -12.62 25.56
CA GLU A 128 -9.82 -12.64 25.68
C GLU A 128 -10.49 -13.04 24.36
N ILE A 129 -10.04 -12.53 23.21
CA ILE A 129 -10.57 -12.95 21.89
C ILE A 129 -10.33 -14.45 21.66
N ALA A 130 -9.16 -14.97 22.04
CA ALA A 130 -8.88 -16.41 21.93
C ALA A 130 -9.79 -17.25 22.85
N LYS A 131 -10.12 -16.73 24.04
CA LYS A 131 -11.03 -17.37 24.99
C LYS A 131 -12.48 -17.40 24.46
N GLU A 132 -12.97 -16.29 23.93
CA GLU A 132 -14.29 -16.20 23.28
C GLU A 132 -14.39 -17.16 22.10
N TRP A 133 -13.35 -17.22 21.25
CA TRP A 133 -13.30 -18.17 20.14
C TRP A 133 -13.32 -19.61 20.64
N ASN A 134 -12.54 -19.97 21.65
CA ASN A 134 -12.51 -21.33 22.17
C ASN A 134 -13.88 -21.77 22.72
N ALA A 135 -14.58 -20.88 23.43
CA ALA A 135 -15.94 -21.18 23.90
C ALA A 135 -16.91 -21.41 22.72
N HIS A 136 -16.79 -20.61 21.66
CA HIS A 136 -17.58 -20.81 20.44
C HIS A 136 -17.20 -22.12 19.72
N ALA A 137 -15.91 -22.42 19.62
CA ALA A 137 -15.38 -23.60 18.96
C ALA A 137 -15.81 -24.89 19.68
N GLU A 138 -15.81 -24.89 21.01
CA GLU A 138 -16.30 -26.01 21.82
C GLU A 138 -17.78 -26.31 21.53
N LYS A 139 -18.63 -25.28 21.49
CA LYS A 139 -20.07 -25.44 21.21
C LYS A 139 -20.37 -25.97 19.81
N ASN A 140 -19.50 -25.69 18.83
CA ASN A 140 -19.73 -26.01 17.42
C ASN A 140 -18.75 -27.07 16.87
N SER A 141 -17.95 -27.71 17.73
CA SER A 141 -16.93 -28.69 17.36
C SER A 141 -15.90 -28.18 16.33
N PHE A 142 -15.49 -26.91 16.43
CA PHE A 142 -14.43 -26.33 15.62
C PHE A 142 -13.03 -26.47 16.27
N PRO A 143 -11.94 -26.33 15.50
CA PRO A 143 -10.60 -26.27 16.06
C PRO A 143 -10.40 -25.09 17.02
N TRP A 144 -9.64 -25.32 18.09
CA TRP A 144 -9.35 -24.30 19.09
C TRP A 144 -8.37 -23.25 18.52
N ALA A 145 -8.35 -22.05 19.10
CA ALA A 145 -7.42 -20.99 18.72
C ALA A 145 -5.95 -21.45 18.78
N GLY A 146 -5.63 -22.33 19.74
CA GLY A 146 -4.31 -22.94 19.87
C GLY A 146 -3.92 -23.80 18.66
N THR A 147 -4.88 -24.51 18.06
CA THR A 147 -4.66 -25.30 16.83
C THR A 147 -4.31 -24.40 15.65
N PHE A 148 -4.99 -23.27 15.50
CA PHE A 148 -4.61 -22.31 14.46
C PHE A 148 -3.25 -21.66 14.73
N ALA A 149 -2.93 -21.37 15.99
CA ALA A 149 -1.62 -20.81 16.35
C ALA A 149 -0.48 -21.80 16.08
N SER A 150 -0.67 -23.11 16.34
CA SER A 150 0.38 -24.11 16.08
C SER A 150 0.67 -24.26 14.59
N TYR A 151 -0.34 -24.18 13.72
CA TYR A 151 -0.16 -24.29 12.27
C TYR A 151 0.36 -23.01 11.62
N PHE A 152 -0.09 -21.83 12.05
CA PHE A 152 0.25 -20.54 11.41
C PHE A 152 1.25 -19.69 12.21
N GLY A 153 1.76 -20.22 13.33
CA GLY A 153 2.73 -19.59 14.22
C GLY A 153 2.10 -18.77 15.36
N THR A 154 1.33 -17.73 15.04
CA THR A 154 0.61 -16.94 16.05
C THR A 154 -0.85 -16.77 15.66
N TRP A 155 -1.75 -16.62 16.64
CA TRP A 155 -3.17 -16.38 16.38
C TRP A 155 -3.42 -15.17 15.46
N GLN A 156 -2.57 -14.14 15.56
CA GLN A 156 -2.63 -12.99 14.65
C GLN A 156 -2.27 -13.37 13.21
N LYS A 157 -1.24 -14.20 13.00
CA LYS A 157 -0.89 -14.72 11.66
C LYS A 157 -1.99 -15.62 11.09
N SER A 158 -2.63 -16.44 11.93
CA SER A 158 -3.79 -17.26 11.52
C SER A 158 -4.92 -16.38 10.97
N LYS A 159 -5.25 -15.27 11.64
CA LYS A 159 -6.28 -14.34 11.17
C LYS A 159 -5.91 -13.67 9.83
N ILE A 160 -4.66 -13.23 9.67
CA ILE A 160 -4.19 -12.64 8.41
C ILE A 160 -4.32 -13.67 7.28
N PHE A 161 -3.88 -14.90 7.53
CA PHE A 161 -3.93 -15.99 6.54
C PHE A 161 -5.36 -16.34 6.13
N ILE A 162 -6.27 -16.53 7.10
CA ILE A 162 -7.65 -16.98 6.84
C ILE A 162 -8.49 -15.88 6.20
N PHE A 163 -8.36 -14.65 6.66
CA PHE A 163 -9.24 -13.55 6.24
C PHE A 163 -8.62 -12.65 5.17
N GLY A 164 -7.37 -12.90 4.76
CA GLY A 164 -6.65 -12.07 3.78
C GLY A 164 -6.54 -10.60 4.18
N GLN A 165 -6.70 -10.29 5.48
CA GLN A 165 -6.71 -8.94 6.01
C GLN A 165 -5.37 -8.66 6.67
N ASP A 166 -4.48 -7.94 5.96
CA ASP A 166 -3.20 -7.46 6.53
C ASP A 166 -3.39 -6.52 7.73
N SER A 167 -4.58 -6.00 7.94
CA SER A 167 -5.04 -5.41 9.18
C SER A 167 -6.52 -5.07 8.99
N ILE A 168 -7.36 -5.41 9.98
CA ILE A 168 -8.64 -4.73 10.11
C ILE A 168 -8.29 -3.24 10.26
N LYS A 169 -8.73 -2.40 9.30
CA LYS A 169 -8.42 -0.97 9.29
C LYS A 169 -8.69 -0.38 10.69
N PRO A 170 -7.80 0.48 11.21
CA PRO A 170 -7.88 0.93 12.59
C PRO A 170 -9.24 1.57 12.89
N ARG A 171 -9.75 1.34 14.11
CA ARG A 171 -10.96 1.99 14.64
C ARG A 171 -10.83 3.53 14.65
N ASN A 172 -9.60 4.04 14.60
CA ASN A 172 -9.28 5.46 14.46
C ASN A 172 -9.20 5.87 12.98
N LYS A 173 -10.31 5.77 12.25
CA LYS A 173 -10.45 6.40 10.92
C LYS A 173 -10.46 7.94 11.02
N TYR A 174 -10.74 8.47 12.20
CA TYR A 174 -10.94 9.90 12.43
C TYR A 174 -9.92 10.44 13.41
N THR A 175 -9.22 11.50 13.02
CA THR A 175 -8.42 12.33 13.91
C THR A 175 -9.32 13.21 14.77
N LYS A 176 -8.81 13.71 15.89
CA LYS A 176 -9.55 14.62 16.78
C LYS A 176 -10.05 15.86 16.03
N GLU A 177 -9.26 16.33 15.08
CA GLU A 177 -9.53 17.47 14.21
C GLU A 177 -10.69 17.16 13.25
N SER A 178 -10.67 15.99 12.60
CA SER A 178 -11.78 15.57 11.71
C SER A 178 -13.11 15.41 12.47
N LEU A 179 -13.07 14.90 13.71
CA LEU A 179 -14.27 14.81 14.55
C LEU A 179 -14.79 16.20 14.94
N LYS A 180 -13.89 17.16 15.19
CA LYS A 180 -14.24 18.56 15.47
C LYS A 180 -14.91 19.21 14.25
N GLU A 181 -14.38 19.00 13.05
CA GLU A 181 -14.98 19.52 11.80
C GLU A 181 -16.38 18.96 11.56
N ILE A 182 -16.57 17.64 11.76
CA ILE A 182 -17.87 16.99 11.64
C ILE A 182 -18.85 17.55 12.67
N ALA A 183 -18.40 17.76 13.91
CA ALA A 183 -19.23 18.36 14.96
C ALA A 183 -19.65 19.79 14.61
N ILE A 184 -18.73 20.62 14.11
CA ILE A 184 -19.02 21.99 13.66
C ILE A 184 -20.03 21.98 12.51
N LYS A 185 -19.82 21.10 11.52
CA LYS A 185 -20.69 20.98 10.35
C LYS A 185 -22.13 20.61 10.72
N HIS A 186 -22.31 19.84 11.79
CA HIS A 186 -23.61 19.33 12.23
C HIS A 186 -24.08 19.94 13.55
N ARG A 187 -23.53 21.09 13.95
CA ARG A 187 -23.76 21.73 15.26
C ARG A 187 -25.23 21.99 15.58
N PHE A 188 -26.07 22.25 14.57
CA PHE A 188 -27.50 22.52 14.76
C PHE A 188 -28.29 21.30 15.24
N TYR A 189 -27.77 20.09 15.03
CA TYR A 189 -28.36 18.83 15.49
C TYR A 189 -27.71 18.31 16.77
N PHE A 190 -26.75 19.06 17.32
CA PHE A 190 -25.98 18.76 18.53
C PHE A 190 -26.67 19.30 19.80
N THR A 191 -28.00 19.19 19.86
CA THR A 191 -28.85 19.76 20.92
C THR A 191 -28.98 18.81 22.10
N THR A 192 -29.53 17.62 21.86
CA THR A 192 -29.68 16.55 22.85
C THR A 192 -29.20 15.23 22.28
N VAL A 193 -28.79 14.31 23.15
CA VAL A 193 -28.39 12.95 22.77
C VAL A 193 -29.47 12.26 21.92
N LYS A 194 -30.74 12.42 22.32
CA LYS A 194 -31.89 11.83 21.62
C LYS A 194 -32.08 12.43 20.23
N GLU A 195 -31.93 13.74 20.08
CA GLU A 195 -32.04 14.42 18.77
C GLU A 195 -30.89 14.05 17.84
N TRP A 196 -29.67 13.90 18.38
CA TRP A 196 -28.53 13.41 17.63
C TRP A 196 -28.75 11.99 17.11
N ASP A 197 -29.21 11.05 17.96
CA ASP A 197 -29.49 9.67 17.54
C ASP A 197 -30.53 9.61 16.41
N ILE A 198 -31.58 10.43 16.51
CA ILE A 198 -32.61 10.55 15.45
C ILE A 198 -31.99 11.10 14.16
N TYR A 199 -31.15 12.12 14.27
CA TYR A 199 -30.48 12.74 13.12
C TYR A 199 -29.53 11.77 12.41
N VAL A 200 -28.69 11.05 13.17
CA VAL A 200 -27.76 10.05 12.64
C VAL A 200 -28.49 8.89 11.97
N GLY A 201 -29.59 8.41 12.59
CA GLY A 201 -30.43 7.36 12.03
C GLY A 201 -31.03 7.75 10.68
N LYS A 202 -31.48 9.00 10.52
CA LYS A 202 -32.01 9.52 9.25
C LYS A 202 -30.93 9.67 8.16
N MET A 203 -29.71 10.02 8.55
CA MET A 203 -28.58 10.23 7.63
C MET A 203 -27.89 8.93 7.18
N ASN A 204 -28.20 7.78 7.80
CA ASN A 204 -27.55 6.49 7.59
C ASN A 204 -26.01 6.59 7.56
N CYS A 205 -25.44 7.46 8.40
CA CYS A 205 -24.04 7.84 8.34
C CYS A 205 -23.28 7.16 9.48
N LEU A 206 -22.62 6.03 9.18
CA LEU A 206 -21.77 5.28 10.12
C LEU A 206 -20.72 6.16 10.84
N ILE A 207 -20.31 7.26 10.21
CA ILE A 207 -19.38 8.26 10.74
C ILE A 207 -19.95 8.94 11.99
N LEU A 208 -21.22 9.35 11.93
CA LEU A 208 -21.87 10.09 13.02
C LEU A 208 -22.22 9.17 14.20
N THR A 209 -22.50 7.88 13.93
CA THR A 209 -22.72 6.86 14.95
C THR A 209 -21.45 6.61 15.77
N HIS A 210 -20.28 6.57 15.11
CA HIS A 210 -19.01 6.42 15.80
C HIS A 210 -18.66 7.64 16.67
N LEU A 211 -18.93 8.85 16.16
CA LEU A 211 -18.73 10.09 16.91
C LEU A 211 -19.54 10.09 18.21
N PHE A 212 -20.78 9.61 18.14
CA PHE A 212 -21.66 9.45 19.29
C PHE A 212 -21.15 8.47 20.34
N TYR A 213 -20.69 7.28 19.92
CA TYR A 213 -20.13 6.28 20.84
C TYR A 213 -18.88 6.78 21.56
N ILE A 214 -18.02 7.54 20.88
CA ILE A 214 -16.83 8.16 21.49
C ILE A 214 -17.23 9.20 22.54
N MET A 215 -18.27 10.01 22.27
CA MET A 215 -18.78 10.97 23.24
C MET A 215 -19.44 10.30 24.47
N ARG A 216 -20.09 9.15 24.26
CA ARG A 216 -20.79 8.38 25.32
C ARG A 216 -19.85 7.59 26.23
N ALA A 217 -18.70 7.13 25.72
CA ALA A 217 -17.73 6.33 26.47
C ALA A 217 -16.92 7.13 27.50
N GLY A 218 -16.98 8.47 27.48
CA GLY A 218 -16.36 9.33 28.49
C GLY A 218 -17.26 9.53 29.72
N THR A 219 -17.06 8.74 30.77
CA THR A 219 -17.90 8.63 31.99
C THR A 219 -18.02 9.87 32.89
N LYS A 220 -17.66 11.09 32.44
CA LYS A 220 -17.77 12.35 33.22
C LYS A 220 -18.55 13.48 32.52
N GLN A 221 -19.52 13.16 31.65
CA GLN A 221 -20.09 14.14 30.72
C GLN A 221 -21.61 14.33 30.77
N LYS A 222 -22.16 14.71 31.92
CA LYS A 222 -23.24 15.72 31.83
C LYS A 222 -22.67 17.10 31.47
N ASN A 223 -21.42 17.39 31.85
CA ASN A 223 -20.81 18.72 31.71
C ASN A 223 -20.11 19.02 30.37
N MET A 224 -19.81 18.03 29.51
CA MET A 224 -19.08 18.31 28.26
C MET A 224 -19.99 18.79 27.12
N PHE A 225 -21.24 18.29 27.04
CA PHE A 225 -22.22 18.81 26.07
C PHE A 225 -22.50 20.31 26.29
N TYR A 226 -22.61 20.75 27.56
CA TYR A 226 -22.76 22.17 27.89
C TYR A 226 -21.48 22.97 27.59
N LYS A 227 -20.30 22.47 27.99
CA LYS A 227 -19.02 23.14 27.71
C LYS A 227 -18.69 23.31 26.22
N LEU A 228 -19.12 22.38 25.37
CA LEU A 228 -18.95 22.51 23.93
C LEU A 228 -19.88 23.57 23.36
N LYS A 229 -21.16 23.58 23.78
CA LYS A 229 -22.11 24.63 23.38
C LYS A 229 -21.58 26.03 23.71
N ASP A 230 -21.07 26.22 24.93
CA ASP A 230 -20.51 27.50 25.40
C ASP A 230 -19.18 27.89 24.71
N SER A 231 -18.56 26.98 23.94
CA SER A 231 -17.32 27.26 23.19
C SER A 231 -17.55 27.62 21.71
N PHE A 232 -18.81 27.60 21.27
CA PHE A 232 -19.21 27.93 19.89
C PHE A 232 -20.04 29.22 19.78
N ASP A 233 -20.47 29.78 20.91
CA ASP A 233 -21.01 31.13 21.04
C ASP A 233 -19.88 32.13 21.37
#